data_AF-A0A7C3CBV4-F1
#
_entry.id   AF-A0A7C3CBV4-F1
#
_cell.length_a   1.000
_cell.length_b   1.000
_cell.length_c   1.000
_cell.angle_alpha   90.00
_cell.angle_beta   90.00
_cell.angle_gamma   90.00
#
_symmetry.space_group_name_H-M   'P 1'
#
loop_
_entity.id
_entity.type
_entity.pdbx_description
1 polymer ?
#
loop_
_entity_poly.entity_id
_entity_poly.type
_entity_poly.pdbx_seq_one_letter_code
_entity_poly.pdbx_strand_id
1 'polypeptide(L)'
;LIGERTIFLPPTTAFHDFVAYEEEVLASEAGQQAQQYWQAQLASPPPALQLPTTQPRPAKKSYQGATFSYELDEIVLARVRTVAQNNGIELETFLLAGYATLLERLSGQSDLVIGITRPQQKPADMDWLIGSAENLLPLRLTFPPENKLDGLLYHIQGKLNAANTHQSITYSSLLRTIKLPRSLAQTPLIQTVFNFAPMPQLGGFSNIKASLTQQPKLATNFDLVWNVHESESELIIEADYNSDILDAPMLETWVKQYEAILEEFALAPTQLVNTIVPAAAQIEQAIVETRPVPPEWNQTDVHYPSNVTLVDLFAMQVQETPNALAISAENKQGLTFSELGKKSDQLAAYLRSLKLADAACIGVCFADSADVATALLGIAKAGYTFVPIDPAWTKQAIEAVSADANLALMLSEADLFTALKLELQRTVRVILLDYHWLIIAHHNRKKHDNQPATKNSHAGLLYALHDGQPQGTILTHSGLANILMSLIDNPGIEADDVLLSLSPLSNPFMLAELFMPLLMGAQVILASAATISQPDRLAHVLTNYHVTMLQAPESIWQAFVASGWQGQADLTMLIADPTDTQLIKRLIPLGKAVYGCFGSAESGI
;
A
#
# COMPACT_ATOMS: atom_id res chain seq x y z
N LEU A 1 70.31 28.47 4.44
CA LEU A 1 70.86 27.42 3.57
C LEU A 1 70.13 26.11 3.86
N ILE A 2 68.86 25.99 3.45
CA ILE A 2 68.27 24.67 3.24
C ILE A 2 68.71 24.33 1.83
N GLY A 3 69.66 23.42 1.69
CA GLY A 3 70.17 23.03 0.38
C GLY A 3 69.01 22.63 -0.53
N GLU A 4 69.01 23.13 -1.76
CA GLU A 4 68.08 22.73 -2.81
C GLU A 4 68.24 21.22 -3.05
N ARG A 5 67.51 20.40 -2.29
CA ARG A 5 67.30 19.00 -2.64
C ARG A 5 66.25 19.00 -3.74
N THR A 6 66.70 18.87 -4.98
CA THR A 6 65.80 18.51 -6.08
C THR A 6 65.22 17.14 -5.78
N ILE A 7 63.90 17.09 -5.53
CA ILE A 7 63.16 15.84 -5.38
C ILE A 7 62.74 15.43 -6.79
N PHE A 8 63.25 14.30 -7.26
CA PHE A 8 62.75 13.66 -8.48
C PHE A 8 61.57 12.77 -8.11
N LEU A 9 60.38 13.11 -8.61
CA LEU A 9 59.21 12.24 -8.51
C LEU A 9 59.35 11.09 -9.52
N PRO A 10 58.85 9.89 -9.20
CA PRO A 10 58.78 8.80 -10.16
C PRO A 10 57.94 9.21 -11.39
N PRO A 11 58.25 8.69 -12.59
CA PRO A 11 57.43 8.94 -13.77
C PRO A 11 56.02 8.39 -13.54
N THR A 12 55.01 9.18 -13.90
CA THR A 12 53.59 8.81 -13.77
C THR A 12 53.07 8.23 -15.09
N THR A 13 52.21 7.22 -15.00
CA THR A 13 51.49 6.69 -16.16
C THR A 13 50.44 7.70 -16.61
N ALA A 14 50.36 7.97 -17.91
CA ALA A 14 49.35 8.87 -18.45
C ALA A 14 47.97 8.18 -18.43
N PHE A 15 46.92 8.92 -18.04
CA PHE A 15 45.58 8.35 -17.90
C PHE A 15 45.02 7.77 -19.22
N HIS A 16 45.43 8.32 -20.38
CA HIS A 16 45.01 7.77 -21.67
C HIS A 16 45.58 6.37 -21.95
N ASP A 17 46.75 6.04 -21.40
CA ASP A 17 47.34 4.69 -21.53
C ASP A 17 46.51 3.67 -20.74
N PHE A 18 46.00 4.08 -19.57
CA PHE A 18 45.08 3.28 -18.78
C PHE A 18 43.74 3.07 -19.50
N VAL A 19 43.19 4.09 -20.15
CA VAL A 19 41.96 3.96 -20.97
C VAL A 19 42.17 2.99 -22.14
N ALA A 20 43.30 3.10 -22.85
CA ALA A 20 43.61 2.17 -23.93
C ALA A 20 43.73 0.71 -23.43
N TYR A 21 44.36 0.51 -22.26
CA TYR A 21 44.42 -0.78 -21.60
C TYR A 21 43.03 -1.32 -21.22
N GLU A 22 42.14 -0.48 -20.66
CA GLU A 22 40.76 -0.85 -20.31
C GLU A 22 39.98 -1.32 -21.55
N GLU A 23 40.13 -0.63 -22.68
CA GLU A 23 39.51 -1.01 -23.96
C GLU A 23 40.03 -2.37 -24.48
N GLU A 24 41.35 -2.62 -24.38
CA GLU A 24 41.95 -3.91 -24.74
C GLU A 24 41.45 -5.05 -23.86
N VAL A 25 41.37 -4.82 -22.54
CA VAL A 25 40.85 -5.80 -21.57
C VAL A 25 39.37 -6.10 -21.84
N LEU A 26 38.56 -5.08 -22.14
CA LEU A 26 37.15 -5.27 -22.47
C LEU A 26 36.95 -6.08 -23.77
N ALA A 27 37.85 -5.92 -24.74
CA ALA A 27 37.84 -6.68 -25.99
C ALA A 27 38.39 -8.12 -25.86
N SER A 28 39.13 -8.41 -24.79
CA SER A 28 39.75 -9.71 -24.53
C SER A 28 38.73 -10.80 -24.15
N GLU A 29 39.21 -12.05 -24.04
CA GLU A 29 38.40 -13.17 -23.55
C GLU A 29 37.84 -12.90 -22.13
N ALA A 30 38.62 -12.26 -21.26
CA ALA A 30 38.18 -11.90 -19.91
C ALA A 30 37.03 -10.88 -19.92
N GLY A 31 37.10 -9.88 -20.80
CA GLY A 31 36.02 -8.91 -21.01
C GLY A 31 34.73 -9.56 -21.54
N GLN A 32 34.86 -10.50 -22.48
CA GLN A 32 33.72 -11.26 -23.01
C GLN A 32 33.08 -12.17 -21.96
N GLN A 33 33.89 -12.86 -21.15
CA GLN A 33 33.42 -13.69 -20.04
C GLN A 33 32.71 -12.82 -18.98
N ALA A 34 33.26 -11.66 -18.65
CA ALA A 34 32.61 -10.70 -17.74
C ALA A 34 31.26 -10.24 -18.29
N GLN A 35 31.20 -9.87 -19.57
CA GLN A 35 29.94 -9.46 -20.21
C GLN A 35 28.88 -10.56 -20.15
N GLN A 36 29.24 -11.81 -20.48
CA GLN A 36 28.30 -12.94 -20.41
C GLN A 36 27.80 -13.18 -18.98
N TYR A 37 28.70 -13.14 -17.99
CA TYR A 37 28.36 -13.29 -16.59
C TYR A 37 27.33 -12.23 -16.14
N TRP A 38 27.62 -10.95 -16.38
CA TRP A 38 26.75 -9.87 -15.93
C TRP A 38 25.42 -9.81 -16.67
N GLN A 39 25.40 -10.15 -17.96
CA GLN A 39 24.16 -10.30 -18.71
C GLN A 39 23.28 -11.42 -18.14
N ALA A 40 23.88 -12.55 -17.74
CA ALA A 40 23.14 -13.64 -17.11
C ALA A 40 22.60 -13.23 -15.73
N GLN A 41 23.40 -12.54 -14.90
CA GLN A 41 22.95 -12.09 -13.56
C GLN A 41 21.81 -11.05 -13.64
N LEU A 42 21.74 -10.27 -14.74
CA LEU A 42 20.85 -9.12 -14.88
C LEU A 42 19.88 -9.24 -16.06
N ALA A 43 19.62 -10.45 -16.55
CA ALA A 43 18.68 -10.69 -17.67
C ALA A 43 17.24 -10.27 -17.32
N SER A 44 16.89 -10.28 -16.04
CA SER A 44 15.62 -9.80 -15.50
C SER A 44 15.92 -9.12 -14.16
N PRO A 45 16.40 -7.87 -14.19
CA PRO A 45 16.77 -7.16 -12.98
C PRO A 45 15.50 -6.87 -12.16
N PRO A 46 15.59 -6.86 -10.82
CA PRO A 46 14.47 -6.49 -9.98
C PRO A 46 14.03 -5.04 -10.26
N PRO A 47 12.81 -4.65 -9.86
CA PRO A 47 12.42 -3.24 -9.86
C PRO A 47 13.40 -2.41 -9.02
N ALA A 48 13.53 -1.13 -9.35
CA ALA A 48 14.38 -0.21 -8.59
C ALA A 48 14.04 -0.25 -7.10
N LEU A 49 15.06 -0.25 -6.25
CA LEU A 49 14.94 -0.29 -4.80
C LEU A 49 14.02 0.85 -4.31
N GLN A 50 13.00 0.50 -3.53
CA GLN A 50 12.06 1.43 -2.93
C GLN A 50 12.37 1.55 -1.44
N LEU A 51 13.12 2.59 -1.09
CA LEU A 51 13.33 2.95 0.31
C LEU A 51 12.20 3.85 0.82
N PRO A 52 11.85 3.79 2.11
CA PRO A 52 11.01 4.80 2.73
C PRO A 52 11.60 6.20 2.50
N THR A 53 10.76 7.17 2.14
CA THR A 53 11.19 8.55 1.90
C THR A 53 10.43 9.51 2.81
N THR A 54 11.09 10.60 3.20
CA THR A 54 10.49 11.68 4.00
C THR A 54 9.65 12.63 3.15
N GLN A 55 9.90 12.66 1.84
CA GLN A 55 9.20 13.48 0.87
C GLN A 55 8.98 12.70 -0.44
N PRO A 56 8.00 13.11 -1.26
CA PRO A 56 7.82 12.56 -2.60
C PRO A 56 9.06 12.78 -3.46
N ARG A 57 9.47 11.75 -4.20
CA ARG A 57 10.62 11.84 -5.10
C ARG A 57 10.38 12.86 -6.22
N PRO A 58 11.33 13.78 -6.49
CA PRO A 58 11.26 14.67 -7.64
C PRO A 58 11.25 13.91 -8.97
N ALA A 59 10.50 14.41 -9.97
CA ALA A 59 10.44 13.80 -11.31
C ALA A 59 11.78 13.80 -12.06
N LYS A 60 12.71 14.67 -11.66
CA LYS A 60 14.09 14.73 -12.16
C LYS A 60 15.04 14.94 -10.98
N LYS A 61 16.18 14.25 -11.00
CA LYS A 61 17.22 14.42 -9.97
C LYS A 61 17.71 15.85 -9.87
N SER A 62 17.74 16.37 -8.64
CA SER A 62 18.43 17.63 -8.30
C SER A 62 19.92 17.43 -8.03
N TYR A 63 20.33 16.19 -7.71
CA TYR A 63 21.64 15.80 -7.21
C TYR A 63 22.00 16.37 -5.84
N GLN A 64 21.07 17.02 -5.12
CA GLN A 64 21.35 17.52 -3.78
C GLN A 64 21.70 16.37 -2.85
N GLY A 65 22.80 16.55 -2.13
CA GLY A 65 23.34 15.57 -1.21
C GLY A 65 23.56 16.17 0.18
N ALA A 66 23.52 15.30 1.16
CA ALA A 66 24.05 15.55 2.49
C ALA A 66 24.77 14.29 3.00
N THR A 67 25.56 14.45 4.05
CA THR A 67 26.34 13.36 4.64
C THR A 67 25.94 13.20 6.10
N PHE A 68 25.70 11.96 6.53
CA PHE A 68 25.51 11.56 7.92
C PHE A 68 26.65 10.61 8.32
N SER A 69 27.18 10.75 9.53
CA SER A 69 28.29 9.94 10.02
C SER A 69 27.96 9.32 11.37
N TYR A 70 28.37 8.07 11.56
CA TYR A 70 28.13 7.30 12.76
C TYR A 70 29.32 6.39 13.05
N GLU A 71 29.78 6.38 14.30
CA GLU A 71 30.82 5.45 14.77
C GLU A 71 30.15 4.25 15.40
N LEU A 72 30.47 3.04 14.91
CA LEU A 72 29.94 1.79 15.43
C LEU A 72 30.50 1.51 16.83
N ASP A 73 29.66 1.04 17.76
CA ASP A 73 30.11 0.69 19.10
C ASP A 73 31.27 -0.33 19.07
N GLU A 74 32.31 -0.05 19.86
CA GLU A 74 33.55 -0.83 19.91
C GLU A 74 33.29 -2.30 20.31
N ILE A 75 32.32 -2.55 21.19
CA ILE A 75 31.95 -3.90 21.64
C ILE A 75 31.28 -4.67 20.50
N VAL A 76 30.38 -4.03 19.76
CA VAL A 76 29.74 -4.62 18.58
C VAL A 76 30.80 -4.94 17.52
N LEU A 77 31.69 -4.00 17.21
CA LEU A 77 32.79 -4.21 16.26
C LEU A 77 33.67 -5.40 16.63
N ALA A 78 34.09 -5.50 17.90
CA ALA A 78 34.93 -6.60 18.38
C ALA A 78 34.23 -7.97 18.23
N ARG A 79 32.92 -8.03 18.52
CA ARG A 79 32.12 -9.24 18.34
C ARG A 79 31.98 -9.63 16.88
N VAL A 80 31.62 -8.68 16.02
CA VAL A 80 31.49 -8.87 14.57
C VAL A 80 32.79 -9.44 13.99
N ARG A 81 33.94 -8.85 14.32
CA ARG A 81 35.26 -9.35 13.88
C ARG A 81 35.53 -10.77 14.36
N THR A 82 35.26 -11.05 15.62
CA THR A 82 35.48 -12.38 16.21
C THR A 82 34.64 -13.43 15.48
N VAL A 83 33.37 -13.13 15.21
CA VAL A 83 32.45 -14.07 14.53
C VAL A 83 32.82 -14.24 13.07
N ALA A 84 33.15 -13.16 12.35
CA ALA A 84 33.61 -13.22 10.98
C ALA A 84 34.86 -14.12 10.87
N GLN A 85 35.86 -13.90 11.72
CA GLN A 85 37.09 -14.70 11.79
C GLN A 85 36.82 -16.17 12.11
N ASN A 86 36.00 -16.47 13.12
CA ASN A 86 35.69 -17.84 13.53
C ASN A 86 34.96 -18.65 12.45
N ASN A 87 34.23 -17.99 11.56
CA ASN A 87 33.49 -18.63 10.46
C ASN A 87 34.22 -18.55 9.11
N GLY A 88 35.44 -17.97 9.06
CA GLY A 88 36.20 -17.82 7.82
C GLY A 88 35.57 -16.85 6.81
N ILE A 89 34.79 -15.88 7.30
CA ILE A 89 34.10 -14.87 6.50
C ILE A 89 34.88 -13.55 6.57
N GLU A 90 35.04 -12.88 5.44
CA GLU A 90 35.67 -11.55 5.39
C GLU A 90 34.76 -10.49 6.04
N LEU A 91 35.36 -9.51 6.72
CA LEU A 91 34.59 -8.47 7.41
C LEU A 91 33.68 -7.69 6.44
N GLU A 92 34.15 -7.38 5.23
CA GLU A 92 33.32 -6.74 4.18
C GLU A 92 32.04 -7.55 3.91
N THR A 93 32.16 -8.88 3.81
CA THR A 93 31.01 -9.78 3.56
C THR A 93 30.01 -9.68 4.70
N PHE A 94 30.48 -9.68 5.95
CA PHE A 94 29.61 -9.62 7.12
C PHE A 94 28.86 -8.28 7.21
N LEU A 95 29.57 -7.17 6.97
CA LEU A 95 29.00 -5.83 6.98
C LEU A 95 28.00 -5.64 5.83
N LEU A 96 28.35 -6.09 4.62
CA LEU A 96 27.44 -6.07 3.48
C LEU A 96 26.19 -6.93 3.72
N ALA A 97 26.31 -8.07 4.41
CA ALA A 97 25.18 -8.89 4.79
C ALA A 97 24.23 -8.15 5.74
N GLY A 98 24.75 -7.46 6.74
CA GLY A 98 23.95 -6.60 7.61
C GLY A 98 23.24 -5.50 6.81
N TYR A 99 23.94 -4.90 5.85
CA TYR A 99 23.41 -3.78 5.07
C TYR A 99 22.32 -4.24 4.11
N ALA A 100 22.55 -5.33 3.39
CA ALA A 100 21.56 -5.92 2.51
C ALA A 100 20.32 -6.40 3.30
N THR A 101 20.50 -6.89 4.53
CA THR A 101 19.37 -7.26 5.42
C THR A 101 18.58 -6.03 5.87
N LEU A 102 19.25 -4.91 6.19
CA LEU A 102 18.56 -3.65 6.46
C LEU A 102 17.71 -3.21 5.26
N LEU A 103 18.29 -3.23 4.05
CA LEU A 103 17.59 -2.82 2.83
C LEU A 103 16.38 -3.70 2.52
N GLU A 104 16.51 -5.03 2.71
CA GLU A 104 15.42 -5.98 2.54
C GLU A 104 14.26 -5.65 3.48
N ARG A 105 14.53 -5.36 4.76
CA ARG A 105 13.52 -4.99 5.75
C ARG A 105 12.86 -3.65 5.48
N LEU A 106 13.65 -2.64 5.08
CA LEU A 106 13.12 -1.30 4.80
C LEU A 106 12.24 -1.27 3.55
N SER A 107 12.59 -2.06 2.54
CA SER A 107 11.90 -2.04 1.23
C SER A 107 10.84 -3.14 1.09
N GLY A 108 10.90 -4.20 1.90
CA GLY A 108 10.13 -5.43 1.70
C GLY A 108 10.54 -6.20 0.44
N GLN A 109 11.66 -5.85 -0.21
CA GLN A 109 12.13 -6.47 -1.44
C GLN A 109 13.20 -7.51 -1.15
N SER A 110 12.97 -8.75 -1.60
CA SER A 110 13.90 -9.87 -1.41
C SER A 110 14.92 -10.06 -2.55
N ASP A 111 14.87 -9.22 -3.59
CA ASP A 111 15.80 -9.24 -4.72
C ASP A 111 16.35 -7.83 -4.93
N LEU A 112 17.61 -7.63 -4.53
CA LEU A 112 18.24 -6.33 -4.39
C LEU A 112 19.40 -6.19 -5.37
N VAL A 113 19.65 -4.96 -5.83
CA VAL A 113 20.88 -4.61 -6.55
C VAL A 113 21.60 -3.50 -5.80
N ILE A 114 22.78 -3.84 -5.27
CA ILE A 114 23.64 -2.93 -4.51
C ILE A 114 24.89 -2.66 -5.35
N GLY A 115 25.22 -1.39 -5.56
CA GLY A 115 26.48 -1.02 -6.19
C GLY A 115 27.65 -1.30 -5.25
N ILE A 116 28.70 -1.93 -5.74
CA ILE A 116 29.99 -2.03 -5.02
C ILE A 116 31.06 -1.34 -5.83
N THR A 117 31.95 -0.60 -5.18
CA THR A 117 33.11 -0.01 -5.84
C THR A 117 34.32 -0.92 -5.72
N ARG A 118 35.11 -1.00 -6.79
CA ARG A 118 36.36 -1.76 -6.85
C ARG A 118 37.43 -0.95 -7.57
N PRO A 119 38.68 -0.93 -7.09
CA PRO A 119 39.79 -0.46 -7.91
C PRO A 119 39.85 -1.27 -9.21
N GLN A 120 39.99 -0.62 -10.35
CA GLN A 120 40.18 -1.33 -11.61
C GLN A 120 41.50 -2.09 -11.61
N GLN A 121 41.47 -3.30 -12.19
CA GLN A 121 42.69 -4.06 -12.45
C GLN A 121 43.56 -3.26 -13.42
N LYS A 122 44.84 -3.14 -13.07
CA LYS A 122 45.85 -2.50 -13.89
C LYS A 122 47.17 -3.27 -13.75
N PRO A 123 48.05 -3.27 -14.76
CA PRO A 123 49.36 -3.89 -14.64
C PRO A 123 50.25 -3.10 -13.66
N ALA A 124 51.24 -3.77 -13.07
CA ALA A 124 52.10 -3.18 -12.03
C ALA A 124 52.95 -1.99 -12.51
N ASP A 125 53.24 -1.90 -13.81
CA ASP A 125 53.91 -0.73 -14.39
C ASP A 125 53.01 0.53 -14.46
N MET A 126 51.71 0.39 -14.14
CA MET A 126 50.74 1.48 -14.01
C MET A 126 50.43 1.86 -12.56
N ASP A 127 51.26 1.46 -11.59
CA ASP A 127 51.02 1.74 -10.16
C ASP A 127 50.92 3.25 -9.88
N TRP A 128 51.74 4.07 -10.56
CA TRP A 128 51.77 5.53 -10.44
C TRP A 128 50.84 6.24 -11.44
N LEU A 129 49.56 5.85 -11.43
CA LEU A 129 48.49 6.47 -12.23
C LEU A 129 47.87 7.65 -11.48
N ILE A 130 47.70 8.79 -12.16
CA ILE A 130 46.91 9.92 -11.66
C ILE A 130 45.62 10.01 -12.47
N GLY A 131 44.50 9.59 -11.86
CA GLY A 131 43.16 9.63 -12.46
C GLY A 131 42.16 8.73 -11.73
N SER A 132 40.90 8.74 -12.17
CA SER A 132 39.82 7.94 -11.59
C SER A 132 39.83 6.53 -12.18
N ALA A 133 40.35 5.56 -11.42
CA ALA A 133 40.41 4.15 -11.80
C ALA A 133 39.55 3.28 -10.88
N GLU A 134 38.35 3.75 -10.56
CA GLU A 134 37.34 3.00 -9.81
C GLU A 134 36.30 2.42 -10.77
N ASN A 135 35.82 1.22 -10.46
CA ASN A 135 34.75 0.55 -11.17
C ASN A 135 33.55 0.34 -10.25
N LEU A 136 32.35 0.54 -10.78
CA LEU A 136 31.08 0.33 -10.09
C LEU A 136 30.40 -0.92 -10.63
N LEU A 137 30.18 -1.92 -9.78
CA LEU A 137 29.58 -3.20 -10.16
C LEU A 137 28.21 -3.38 -9.47
N PRO A 138 27.13 -3.71 -10.22
CA PRO A 138 25.79 -3.94 -9.67
C PRO A 138 25.66 -5.35 -9.07
N LEU A 139 26.01 -5.52 -7.79
CA LEU A 139 25.90 -6.77 -7.08
C LEU A 139 24.43 -7.11 -6.80
N ARG A 140 23.89 -8.12 -7.50
CA ARG A 140 22.53 -8.64 -7.25
C ARG A 140 22.54 -9.67 -6.12
N LEU A 141 21.73 -9.44 -5.09
CA LEU A 141 21.57 -10.30 -3.93
C LEU A 141 20.11 -10.73 -3.77
N THR A 142 19.88 -12.01 -3.52
CA THR A 142 18.53 -12.58 -3.34
C THR A 142 18.37 -13.20 -1.96
N PHE A 143 17.24 -12.94 -1.31
CA PHE A 143 16.89 -13.36 0.05
C PHE A 143 15.79 -14.44 0.02
N PRO A 144 16.15 -15.73 0.03
CA PRO A 144 15.15 -16.79 0.13
C PRO A 144 14.52 -16.83 1.54
N PRO A 145 13.22 -17.17 1.67
CA PRO A 145 12.48 -17.11 2.95
C PRO A 145 13.04 -17.98 4.09
N GLU A 146 13.80 -19.02 3.76
CA GLU A 146 14.34 -19.98 4.73
C GLU A 146 15.85 -19.82 4.95
N ASN A 147 16.43 -18.67 4.58
CA ASN A 147 17.89 -18.52 4.65
C ASN A 147 18.37 -18.34 6.09
N LYS A 148 19.27 -19.23 6.50
CA LYS A 148 20.08 -19.04 7.71
C LYS A 148 21.20 -18.06 7.43
N LEU A 149 21.72 -17.43 8.49
CA LEU A 149 22.77 -16.42 8.37
C LEU A 149 24.05 -16.98 7.74
N ASP A 150 24.50 -18.17 8.13
CA ASP A 150 25.62 -18.85 7.47
C ASP A 150 25.44 -18.98 5.95
N GLY A 151 24.27 -19.42 5.50
CA GLY A 151 23.90 -19.51 4.09
C GLY A 151 23.91 -18.16 3.39
N LEU A 152 23.43 -17.10 4.04
CA LEU A 152 23.48 -15.73 3.52
C LEU A 152 24.93 -15.23 3.36
N LEU A 153 25.77 -15.43 4.38
CA LEU A 153 27.17 -15.01 4.36
C LEU A 153 27.95 -15.72 3.24
N TYR A 154 27.81 -17.04 3.11
CA TYR A 154 28.44 -17.79 2.02
C TYR A 154 27.92 -17.37 0.65
N HIS A 155 26.61 -17.09 0.53
CA HIS A 155 26.03 -16.60 -0.71
C HIS A 155 26.64 -15.25 -1.11
N ILE A 156 26.71 -14.29 -0.19
CA ILE A 156 27.27 -12.96 -0.44
C ILE A 156 28.77 -13.05 -0.75
N GLN A 157 29.54 -13.85 -0.01
CA GLN A 157 30.96 -14.06 -0.29
C GLN A 157 31.17 -14.63 -1.71
N GLY A 158 30.35 -15.62 -2.10
CA GLY A 158 30.37 -16.17 -3.46
C GLY A 158 30.05 -15.13 -4.53
N LYS A 159 29.08 -14.24 -4.28
CA LYS A 159 28.72 -13.14 -5.19
C LYS A 159 29.84 -12.09 -5.30
N LEU A 160 30.47 -11.72 -4.19
CA LEU A 160 31.61 -10.79 -4.18
C LEU A 160 32.81 -11.37 -4.96
N ASN A 161 33.14 -12.65 -4.73
CA ASN A 161 34.22 -13.33 -5.45
C ASN A 161 33.94 -13.41 -6.95
N ALA A 162 32.71 -13.74 -7.33
CA ALA A 162 32.30 -13.76 -8.73
C ALA A 162 32.35 -12.35 -9.35
N ALA A 163 31.93 -11.31 -8.62
CA ALA A 163 32.04 -9.93 -9.09
C ALA A 163 33.51 -9.50 -9.30
N ASN A 164 34.40 -9.84 -8.37
CA ASN A 164 35.84 -9.57 -8.49
C ASN A 164 36.48 -10.31 -9.67
N THR A 165 36.03 -11.54 -9.96
CA THR A 165 36.49 -12.32 -11.12
C THR A 165 36.08 -11.67 -12.45
N HIS A 166 34.91 -11.04 -12.49
CA HIS A 166 34.31 -10.46 -13.70
C HIS A 166 34.31 -8.93 -13.69
N GLN A 167 35.29 -8.30 -13.04
CA GLN A 167 35.37 -6.84 -12.91
C GLN A 167 35.90 -6.12 -14.16
N SER A 168 36.25 -6.85 -15.22
CA SER A 168 36.75 -6.32 -16.50
C SER A 168 35.70 -5.58 -17.34
N ILE A 169 34.45 -5.47 -16.86
CA ILE A 169 33.39 -4.70 -17.51
C ILE A 169 33.19 -3.36 -16.80
N THR A 170 32.83 -2.32 -17.54
CA THR A 170 32.42 -1.04 -16.96
C THR A 170 30.91 -0.95 -16.80
N TYR A 171 30.46 -0.23 -15.77
CA TYR A 171 29.04 0.05 -15.54
C TYR A 171 28.33 0.61 -16.78
N SER A 172 28.97 1.57 -17.45
CA SER A 172 28.47 2.18 -18.68
C SER A 172 28.33 1.18 -19.83
N SER A 173 29.27 0.25 -19.98
CA SER A 173 29.19 -0.80 -21.00
C SER A 173 28.07 -1.79 -20.70
N LEU A 174 27.91 -2.16 -19.43
CA LEU A 174 26.84 -3.04 -18.98
C LEU A 174 25.45 -2.46 -19.28
N LEU A 175 25.24 -1.17 -18.97
CA LEU A 175 23.98 -0.46 -19.24
C LEU A 175 23.61 -0.40 -20.72
N ARG A 176 24.57 -0.48 -21.65
CA ARG A 176 24.28 -0.54 -23.10
C ARG A 176 23.69 -1.88 -23.52
N THR A 177 23.90 -2.92 -22.72
CA THR A 177 23.48 -4.30 -23.06
C THR A 177 22.18 -4.72 -22.38
N ILE A 178 21.81 -4.09 -21.26
CA ILE A 178 20.60 -4.41 -20.49
C ILE A 178 19.48 -3.45 -20.87
N LYS A 179 18.28 -3.98 -21.13
CA LYS A 179 17.08 -3.16 -21.35
C LYS A 179 16.48 -2.76 -20.01
N LEU A 180 16.57 -1.47 -19.67
CA LEU A 180 16.01 -0.89 -18.45
C LEU A 180 14.98 0.20 -18.79
N PRO A 181 13.95 0.40 -17.95
CA PRO A 181 13.08 1.56 -18.02
C PRO A 181 13.91 2.84 -17.90
N ARG A 182 13.63 3.85 -18.74
CA ARG A 182 14.27 5.16 -18.62
C ARG A 182 13.61 5.94 -17.48
N SER A 183 14.41 6.44 -16.56
CA SER A 183 13.98 7.35 -15.50
C SER A 183 14.92 8.54 -15.42
N LEU A 184 14.35 9.74 -15.28
CA LEU A 184 15.10 10.96 -14.98
C LEU A 184 15.25 11.19 -13.46
N ALA A 185 14.50 10.43 -12.66
CA ALA A 185 14.43 10.56 -11.21
C ALA A 185 15.41 9.64 -10.47
N GLN A 186 15.94 8.61 -11.12
CA GLN A 186 16.73 7.54 -10.49
C GLN A 186 17.94 7.17 -11.33
N THR A 187 19.00 6.67 -10.67
CA THR A 187 20.11 6.02 -11.39
C THR A 187 19.55 4.71 -11.92
N PRO A 188 19.78 4.34 -13.19
CA PRO A 188 19.44 3.01 -13.68
C PRO A 188 20.04 1.96 -12.74
N LEU A 189 19.35 0.84 -12.51
CA LEU A 189 19.86 -0.37 -11.83
C LEU A 189 20.35 -0.28 -10.37
N ILE A 190 21.08 0.78 -9.97
CA ILE A 190 21.74 0.93 -8.68
C ILE A 190 21.19 2.19 -8.00
N GLN A 191 20.30 2.03 -7.01
CA GLN A 191 19.84 3.15 -6.19
C GLN A 191 20.77 3.41 -5.01
N THR A 192 21.49 2.38 -4.56
CA THR A 192 22.39 2.46 -3.43
C THR A 192 23.72 1.77 -3.67
N VAL A 193 24.78 2.30 -3.06
CA VAL A 193 26.15 1.82 -3.16
C VAL A 193 26.68 1.48 -1.78
N PHE A 194 27.41 0.38 -1.65
CA PHE A 194 28.14 -0.02 -0.45
C PHE A 194 29.65 0.02 -0.74
N ASN A 195 30.39 0.75 0.07
CA ASN A 195 31.84 0.87 -0.01
C ASN A 195 32.47 0.39 1.29
N PHE A 196 33.58 -0.34 1.18
CA PHE A 196 34.38 -0.77 2.32
C PHE A 196 35.84 -0.45 2.03
N ALA A 197 36.44 0.39 2.87
CA ALA A 197 37.79 0.86 2.68
C ALA A 197 38.48 1.09 4.03
N PRO A 198 39.82 1.01 4.11
CA PRO A 198 40.52 1.47 5.29
C PRO A 198 40.29 2.96 5.51
N MET A 199 40.35 3.41 6.76
CA MET A 199 40.34 4.84 7.08
C MET A 199 41.48 5.57 6.35
N PRO A 200 41.23 6.78 5.82
CA PRO A 200 42.27 7.54 5.14
C PRO A 200 43.42 7.86 6.10
N GLN A 201 44.63 7.44 5.75
CA GLN A 201 45.85 7.78 6.49
C GLN A 201 46.58 8.92 5.79
N LEU A 202 46.92 9.97 6.53
CA LEU A 202 47.86 10.98 6.03
C LEU A 202 49.24 10.34 5.91
N GLY A 203 49.81 10.40 4.70
CA GLY A 203 51.23 10.12 4.53
C GLY A 203 52.07 11.02 5.43
N GLY A 204 53.18 10.50 5.95
CA GLY A 204 54.07 11.26 6.81
C GLY A 204 54.69 12.45 6.09
N PHE A 205 54.20 13.66 6.36
CA PHE A 205 54.86 14.87 5.90
C PHE A 205 56.01 15.22 6.85
N SER A 206 57.24 15.20 6.36
CA SER A 206 58.43 15.51 7.18
C SER A 206 58.29 16.93 7.77
N ASN A 207 58.32 17.03 9.10
CA ASN A 207 58.22 18.29 9.86
C ASN A 207 56.90 19.07 9.70
N ILE A 208 55.82 18.42 9.23
CA ILE A 208 54.49 19.05 9.12
C ILE A 208 53.49 18.21 9.92
N LYS A 209 52.78 18.86 10.85
CA LYS A 209 51.57 18.27 11.45
C LYS A 209 50.40 18.53 10.51
N ALA A 210 49.75 17.46 10.06
CA ALA A 210 48.56 17.53 9.24
C ALA A 210 47.42 16.79 9.92
N SER A 211 46.19 17.23 9.68
CA SER A 211 44.95 16.57 10.11
C SER A 211 43.98 16.53 8.93
N LEU A 212 43.17 15.48 8.83
CA LEU A 212 42.09 15.39 7.86
C LEU A 212 40.81 15.95 8.49
N THR A 213 40.10 16.77 7.72
CA THR A 213 38.75 17.22 8.05
C THR A 213 37.86 16.85 6.88
N GLN A 214 36.88 15.99 7.13
CA GLN A 214 35.88 15.66 6.11
C GLN A 214 35.02 16.89 5.83
N GLN A 215 34.74 17.11 4.56
CA GLN A 215 33.79 18.13 4.11
C GLN A 215 32.49 17.41 3.73
N PRO A 216 31.32 17.93 4.14
CA PRO A 216 30.05 17.31 3.79
C PRO A 216 29.88 17.30 2.28
N LYS A 217 29.41 16.17 1.73
CA LYS A 217 29.07 16.09 0.31
C LYS A 217 27.75 16.79 0.07
N LEU A 218 27.79 17.86 -0.72
CA LEU A 218 26.61 18.63 -1.12
C LEU A 218 25.92 18.04 -2.36
N ALA A 219 26.47 16.98 -2.94
CA ALA A 219 25.90 16.32 -4.10
C ALA A 219 26.12 14.81 -4.11
N THR A 220 25.13 14.07 -4.61
CA THR A 220 25.21 12.62 -4.81
C THR A 220 24.49 12.18 -6.09
N ASN A 221 25.01 11.11 -6.70
CA ASN A 221 24.37 10.47 -7.85
C ASN A 221 23.36 9.39 -7.43
N PHE A 222 23.43 8.90 -6.19
CA PHE A 222 22.64 7.78 -5.70
C PHE A 222 21.66 8.25 -4.63
N ASP A 223 20.67 7.44 -4.31
CA ASP A 223 19.77 7.76 -3.21
C ASP A 223 20.49 7.64 -1.87
N LEU A 224 21.38 6.64 -1.75
CA LEU A 224 22.19 6.38 -0.57
C LEU A 224 23.53 5.74 -0.96
N VAL A 225 24.65 6.29 -0.51
CA VAL A 225 25.98 5.68 -0.57
C VAL A 225 26.42 5.39 0.85
N TRP A 226 26.55 4.11 1.18
CA TRP A 226 26.93 3.60 2.48
C TRP A 226 28.42 3.29 2.48
N ASN A 227 29.23 4.20 3.03
CA ASN A 227 30.67 4.05 3.12
C ASN A 227 31.05 3.53 4.50
N VAL A 228 31.81 2.45 4.55
CA VAL A 228 32.38 1.91 5.77
C VAL A 228 33.89 2.12 5.76
N HIS A 229 34.38 2.85 6.75
CA HIS A 229 35.78 3.15 6.96
C HIS A 229 36.30 2.42 8.19
N GLU A 230 37.29 1.54 8.01
CA GLU A 230 37.83 0.71 9.09
C GLU A 230 39.27 1.11 9.48
N SER A 231 39.54 1.12 10.79
CA SER A 231 40.90 1.11 11.36
C SER A 231 41.05 -0.08 12.33
N GLU A 232 42.20 -0.25 12.98
CA GLU A 232 42.36 -1.35 13.96
C GLU A 232 41.40 -1.26 15.15
N SER A 233 40.95 -0.07 15.56
CA SER A 233 40.09 0.13 16.73
C SER A 233 38.69 0.67 16.41
N GLU A 234 38.49 1.25 15.22
CA GLU A 234 37.28 2.01 14.91
C GLU A 234 36.66 1.56 13.59
N LEU A 235 35.33 1.69 13.50
CA LEU A 235 34.58 1.53 12.26
C LEU A 235 33.58 2.67 12.14
N ILE A 236 33.80 3.54 11.16
CA ILE A 236 32.93 4.69 10.86
C ILE A 236 32.07 4.36 9.65
N ILE A 237 30.77 4.60 9.80
CA ILE A 237 29.77 4.53 8.73
C ILE A 237 29.48 5.97 8.30
N GLU A 238 29.73 6.27 7.04
CA GLU A 238 29.40 7.53 6.39
C GLU A 238 28.35 7.29 5.31
N ALA A 239 27.16 7.83 5.50
CA ALA A 239 26.04 7.76 4.58
C ALA A 239 25.90 9.07 3.80
N ASP A 240 26.23 9.05 2.51
CA ASP A 240 25.91 10.16 1.60
C ASP A 240 24.55 9.91 0.96
N TYR A 241 23.61 10.83 1.15
CA TYR A 241 22.21 10.60 0.78
C TYR A 241 21.61 11.74 -0.02
N ASN A 242 20.60 11.39 -0.82
CA ASN A 242 19.79 12.36 -1.54
C ASN A 242 18.86 13.10 -0.58
N SER A 243 19.18 14.37 -0.31
CA SER A 243 18.45 15.19 0.66
C SER A 243 17.05 15.63 0.20
N ASP A 244 16.67 15.37 -1.06
CA ASP A 244 15.30 15.58 -1.53
C ASP A 244 14.32 14.56 -0.95
N ILE A 245 14.81 13.39 -0.52
CA ILE A 245 13.97 12.23 -0.15
C ILE A 245 14.32 11.59 1.18
N LEU A 246 15.52 11.86 1.72
CA LEU A 246 16.01 11.33 3.00
C LEU A 246 16.50 12.48 3.88
N ASP A 247 16.49 12.27 5.19
CA ASP A 247 17.03 13.21 6.18
C ASP A 247 17.89 12.51 7.25
N ALA A 248 18.61 13.31 8.04
CA ALA A 248 19.52 12.78 9.06
C ALA A 248 18.80 11.98 10.18
N PRO A 249 17.63 12.39 10.71
CA PRO A 249 16.88 11.59 11.69
C PRO A 249 16.51 10.19 11.18
N MET A 250 16.09 10.08 9.92
CA MET A 250 15.81 8.78 9.29
C MET A 250 17.08 7.92 9.20
N LEU A 251 18.22 8.50 8.77
CA LEU A 251 19.48 7.75 8.70
C LEU A 251 20.04 7.35 10.06
N GLU A 252 19.84 8.16 11.10
CA GLU A 252 20.20 7.80 12.46
C GLU A 252 19.41 6.55 12.93
N THR A 253 18.14 6.46 12.56
CA THR A 253 17.32 5.27 12.83
C THR A 253 17.87 4.06 12.07
N TRP A 254 18.17 4.22 10.78
CA TRP A 254 18.67 3.12 9.96
C TRP A 254 20.05 2.61 10.39
N VAL A 255 20.96 3.49 10.83
CA VAL A 255 22.28 3.05 11.30
C VAL A 255 22.20 2.30 12.62
N LYS A 256 21.29 2.69 13.53
CA LYS A 256 21.02 1.97 14.77
C LYS A 256 20.40 0.60 14.50
N GLN A 257 19.48 0.51 13.54
CA GLN A 257 18.94 -0.78 13.07
C GLN A 257 20.04 -1.66 12.46
N TYR A 258 20.92 -1.08 11.65
CA TYR A 258 22.06 -1.79 11.06
C TYR A 258 23.00 -2.33 12.13
N GLU A 259 23.40 -1.52 13.11
CA GLU A 259 24.21 -1.97 14.25
C GLU A 259 23.54 -3.11 15.01
N ALA A 260 22.24 -2.98 15.28
CA ALA A 260 21.50 -4.02 15.98
C ALA A 260 21.42 -5.33 15.17
N ILE A 261 21.28 -5.25 13.84
CA ILE A 261 21.38 -6.42 12.96
C ILE A 261 22.76 -7.06 13.07
N LEU A 262 23.84 -6.26 13.06
CA LEU A 262 25.21 -6.77 13.20
C LEU A 262 25.44 -7.45 14.55
N GLU A 263 24.91 -6.88 15.64
CA GLU A 263 25.02 -7.47 16.97
C GLU A 263 24.32 -8.83 17.02
N GLU A 264 23.10 -8.95 16.52
CA GLU A 264 22.38 -10.22 16.48
C GLU A 264 23.08 -11.27 15.61
N PHE A 265 23.61 -10.84 14.45
CA PHE A 265 24.37 -11.73 13.58
C PHE A 265 25.57 -12.32 14.33
N ALA A 266 26.18 -11.54 15.23
CA ALA A 266 27.28 -12.01 16.06
C ALA A 266 26.81 -12.96 17.19
N LEU A 267 25.57 -12.86 17.65
CA LEU A 267 25.03 -13.70 18.73
C LEU A 267 24.46 -15.04 18.24
N ALA A 268 23.89 -15.10 17.04
CA ALA A 268 23.14 -16.26 16.56
C ALA A 268 23.44 -16.67 15.09
N PRO A 269 24.68 -17.11 14.78
CA PRO A 269 25.12 -17.41 13.41
C PRO A 269 24.34 -18.52 12.69
N THR A 270 23.60 -19.36 13.42
CA THR A 270 22.84 -20.50 12.86
C THR A 270 21.32 -20.23 12.75
N GLN A 271 20.87 -19.04 13.09
CA GLN A 271 19.45 -18.67 13.08
C GLN A 271 18.98 -18.21 11.69
N LEU A 272 17.67 -18.33 11.43
CA LEU A 272 17.04 -17.81 10.20
C LEU A 272 17.04 -16.28 10.23
N VAL A 273 17.51 -15.65 9.15
CA VAL A 273 17.69 -14.19 9.06
C VAL A 273 16.38 -13.41 9.27
N ASN A 274 15.26 -13.95 8.81
CA ASN A 274 13.93 -13.36 9.00
C ASN A 274 13.36 -13.52 10.41
N THR A 275 13.93 -14.40 11.24
CA THR A 275 13.54 -14.58 12.66
C THR A 275 14.42 -13.78 13.61
N ILE A 276 15.53 -13.22 13.11
CA ILE A 276 16.41 -12.37 13.90
C ILE A 276 15.68 -11.03 14.11
N VAL A 277 15.11 -10.84 15.30
CA VAL A 277 14.56 -9.55 15.73
C VAL A 277 15.61 -8.94 16.64
N PRO A 278 16.31 -7.87 16.22
CA PRO A 278 17.29 -7.21 17.08
C PRO A 278 16.71 -6.88 18.45
N ALA A 279 17.46 -7.03 19.53
CA ALA A 279 17.03 -6.57 20.85
C ALA A 279 16.68 -5.07 20.82
N ALA A 280 17.43 -4.27 20.06
CA ALA A 280 17.07 -2.89 19.77
C ALA A 280 15.79 -2.77 18.93
N ALA A 281 15.44 -3.76 18.10
CA ALA A 281 14.16 -3.93 17.41
C ALA A 281 13.07 -4.59 18.26
N GLN A 282 13.32 -5.03 19.50
CA GLN A 282 12.28 -5.24 20.50
C GLN A 282 11.96 -3.91 21.18
N ILE A 283 12.98 -3.07 21.38
CA ILE A 283 12.83 -1.67 21.75
C ILE A 283 12.23 -0.87 20.57
N GLU A 284 12.49 -1.24 19.32
CA GLU A 284 11.94 -0.64 18.10
C GLU A 284 10.71 -1.35 17.55
N GLN A 285 10.35 -2.56 17.97
CA GLN A 285 8.98 -3.05 17.86
C GLN A 285 8.14 -2.33 18.91
N ALA A 286 8.69 -2.09 20.11
CA ALA A 286 8.12 -1.11 21.03
C ALA A 286 8.17 0.33 20.46
N ILE A 287 9.14 0.71 19.60
CA ILE A 287 9.24 2.05 18.95
C ILE A 287 8.65 2.12 17.52
N VAL A 288 8.18 1.05 16.92
CA VAL A 288 7.32 1.06 15.72
C VAL A 288 5.86 0.92 16.18
N GLU A 289 5.63 0.26 17.33
CA GLU A 289 4.54 0.62 18.25
C GLU A 289 4.67 2.08 18.77
N THR A 290 5.87 2.70 18.74
CA THR A 290 6.11 4.13 19.09
C THR A 290 6.75 5.02 18.00
N ARG A 291 6.44 4.83 16.71
CA ARG A 291 5.90 6.02 16.04
C ARG A 291 4.59 6.08 16.77
N PRO A 292 4.38 7.01 17.72
CA PRO A 292 3.09 7.01 18.38
C PRO A 292 2.13 7.15 17.19
N VAL A 293 1.37 6.10 16.90
CA VAL A 293 -0.06 6.27 16.83
C VAL A 293 -0.31 6.87 18.19
N PRO A 294 -0.35 8.22 18.29
CA PRO A 294 -0.52 8.88 19.57
C PRO A 294 -1.67 8.13 20.24
N PRO A 295 -1.58 7.72 21.51
CA PRO A 295 -2.57 6.81 22.09
C PRO A 295 -4.01 7.32 21.86
N GLU A 296 -4.18 8.63 21.80
CA GLU A 296 -5.34 9.38 21.32
C GLU A 296 -5.93 8.96 19.94
N TRP A 297 -5.15 8.51 18.96
CA TRP A 297 -5.64 7.98 17.66
C TRP A 297 -6.38 6.64 17.80
N ASN A 298 -6.01 5.81 18.79
CA ASN A 298 -6.67 4.54 19.08
C ASN A 298 -7.61 4.62 20.28
N GLN A 299 -7.69 5.78 20.95
CA GLN A 299 -8.69 6.07 21.99
C GLN A 299 -10.03 6.44 21.34
N THR A 300 -10.54 5.55 20.51
CA THR A 300 -11.81 5.70 19.77
C THR A 300 -12.97 4.99 20.49
N ASP A 301 -12.78 4.62 21.76
CA ASP A 301 -13.81 4.00 22.59
C ASP A 301 -15.00 4.96 22.77
N VAL A 302 -16.08 4.69 22.02
CA VAL A 302 -17.36 5.39 22.15
C VAL A 302 -18.43 4.38 22.56
N HIS A 303 -19.25 4.74 23.54
CA HIS A 303 -20.33 3.87 24.00
C HIS A 303 -21.55 3.99 23.09
N TYR A 304 -21.68 3.06 22.15
CA TYR A 304 -22.92 2.86 21.40
C TYR A 304 -23.77 1.75 22.02
N PRO A 305 -25.12 1.82 21.95
CA PRO A 305 -26.00 0.76 22.43
C PRO A 305 -25.77 -0.57 21.70
N SER A 306 -24.85 -1.40 22.22
CA SER A 306 -24.44 -2.66 21.57
C SER A 306 -25.55 -3.71 21.49
N ASN A 307 -26.69 -3.51 22.16
CA ASN A 307 -27.86 -4.37 22.14
C ASN A 307 -28.89 -3.98 21.06
N VAL A 308 -28.62 -2.92 20.27
CA VAL A 308 -29.53 -2.40 19.25
C VAL A 308 -29.05 -2.86 17.87
N THR A 309 -29.94 -3.40 17.06
CA THR A 309 -29.63 -3.82 15.69
C THR A 309 -29.91 -2.69 14.68
N LEU A 310 -29.36 -2.80 13.46
CA LEU A 310 -29.69 -1.92 12.34
C LEU A 310 -31.21 -1.72 12.17
N VAL A 311 -31.98 -2.81 12.31
CA VAL A 311 -33.43 -2.77 12.10
C VAL A 311 -34.18 -2.12 13.27
N ASP A 312 -33.61 -2.13 14.47
CA ASP A 312 -34.15 -1.41 15.63
C ASP A 312 -33.94 0.10 15.47
N LEU A 313 -32.73 0.52 15.07
CA LEU A 313 -32.43 1.94 14.79
C LEU A 313 -33.35 2.49 13.68
N PHE A 314 -33.50 1.75 12.58
CA PHE A 314 -34.43 2.14 11.52
C PHE A 314 -35.89 2.19 12.00
N ALA A 315 -36.31 1.23 12.84
CA ALA A 315 -37.68 1.22 13.37
C ALA A 315 -37.97 2.42 14.29
N MET A 316 -36.96 2.92 15.02
CA MET A 316 -37.06 4.17 15.77
C MET A 316 -37.24 5.35 14.82
N GLN A 317 -36.40 5.45 13.78
CA GLN A 317 -36.49 6.54 12.81
C GLN A 317 -37.86 6.61 12.08
N VAL A 318 -38.45 5.46 11.75
CA VAL A 318 -39.78 5.39 11.13
C VAL A 318 -40.87 6.00 12.03
N GLN A 319 -40.72 5.95 13.36
CA GLN A 319 -41.66 6.56 14.29
C GLN A 319 -41.45 8.07 14.43
N GLU A 320 -40.20 8.53 14.35
CA GLU A 320 -39.84 9.94 14.48
C GLU A 320 -40.23 10.76 13.24
N THR A 321 -39.94 10.28 12.02
CA THR A 321 -40.17 11.03 10.76
C THR A 321 -40.99 10.27 9.70
N PRO A 322 -42.19 9.73 10.03
CA PRO A 322 -42.92 8.79 9.17
C PRO A 322 -43.27 9.31 7.77
N ASN A 323 -43.46 10.63 7.63
CA ASN A 323 -43.92 11.26 6.39
C ASN A 323 -42.78 11.83 5.54
N ALA A 324 -41.53 11.83 6.04
CA ALA A 324 -40.38 12.28 5.27
C ALA A 324 -40.03 11.26 4.18
N LEU A 325 -39.47 11.73 3.05
CA LEU A 325 -38.97 10.86 1.99
C LEU A 325 -37.71 10.15 2.47
N ALA A 326 -37.72 8.82 2.46
CA ALA A 326 -36.61 7.99 2.90
C ALA A 326 -35.68 7.65 1.72
N ILE A 327 -36.27 7.23 0.60
CA ILE A 327 -35.51 6.80 -0.58
C ILE A 327 -36.26 7.09 -1.87
N SER A 328 -35.54 7.49 -2.90
CA SER A 328 -36.03 7.62 -4.27
C SER A 328 -34.94 7.23 -5.27
N ALA A 329 -35.35 6.75 -6.44
CA ALA A 329 -34.45 6.71 -7.60
C ALA A 329 -34.72 7.92 -8.50
N GLU A 330 -33.72 8.30 -9.30
CA GLU A 330 -33.86 9.42 -10.25
C GLU A 330 -35.17 9.35 -11.05
N ASN A 331 -35.97 10.41 -10.98
CA ASN A 331 -37.22 10.58 -11.73
C ASN A 331 -38.29 9.50 -11.45
N LYS A 332 -38.15 8.71 -10.38
CA LYS A 332 -39.16 7.75 -9.90
C LYS A 332 -39.81 8.25 -8.62
N GLN A 333 -41.01 7.75 -8.32
CA GLN A 333 -41.69 8.06 -7.06
C GLN A 333 -40.88 7.48 -5.88
N GLY A 334 -40.60 8.31 -4.88
CA GLY A 334 -39.93 7.88 -3.66
C GLY A 334 -40.86 7.16 -2.67
N LEU A 335 -40.25 6.51 -1.68
CA LEU A 335 -40.93 5.94 -0.52
C LEU A 335 -40.68 6.83 0.70
N THR A 336 -41.74 7.11 1.44
CA THR A 336 -41.62 7.70 2.78
C THR A 336 -41.10 6.67 3.79
N PHE A 337 -40.60 7.14 4.94
CA PHE A 337 -40.18 6.24 6.03
C PHE A 337 -41.28 5.26 6.45
N SER A 338 -42.53 5.73 6.57
CA SER A 338 -43.67 4.87 6.91
C SER A 338 -43.95 3.82 5.83
N GLU A 339 -43.88 4.19 4.55
CA GLU A 339 -44.06 3.27 3.43
C GLU A 339 -42.94 2.23 3.36
N LEU A 340 -41.68 2.65 3.46
CA LEU A 340 -40.51 1.76 3.48
C LEU A 340 -40.56 0.81 4.69
N GLY A 341 -40.91 1.33 5.87
CA GLY A 341 -41.11 0.56 7.09
C GLY A 341 -42.18 -0.51 6.92
N LYS A 342 -43.33 -0.15 6.35
CA LYS A 342 -44.43 -1.09 6.08
C LYS A 342 -44.05 -2.14 5.04
N LYS A 343 -43.45 -1.72 3.92
CA LYS A 343 -43.02 -2.62 2.84
C LYS A 343 -42.00 -3.65 3.36
N SER A 344 -40.97 -3.19 4.08
CA SER A 344 -39.94 -4.08 4.65
C SER A 344 -40.51 -5.02 5.72
N ASP A 345 -41.49 -4.59 6.53
CA ASP A 345 -42.19 -5.46 7.48
C ASP A 345 -43.00 -6.56 6.77
N GLN A 346 -43.71 -6.22 5.69
CA GLN A 346 -44.47 -7.18 4.87
C GLN A 346 -43.55 -8.19 4.20
N LEU A 347 -42.43 -7.73 3.64
CA LEU A 347 -41.42 -8.60 3.05
C LEU A 347 -40.83 -9.54 4.11
N ALA A 348 -40.48 -9.03 5.29
CA ALA A 348 -39.95 -9.86 6.38
C ALA A 348 -40.94 -10.95 6.80
N ALA A 349 -42.23 -10.61 6.95
CA ALA A 349 -43.28 -11.57 7.28
C ALA A 349 -43.45 -12.65 6.19
N TYR A 350 -43.36 -12.26 4.93
CA TYR A 350 -43.37 -13.18 3.80
C TYR A 350 -42.14 -14.11 3.80
N LEU A 351 -40.92 -13.58 3.97
CA LEU A 351 -39.71 -14.39 4.00
C LEU A 351 -39.71 -15.40 5.16
N ARG A 352 -40.25 -15.04 6.32
CA ARG A 352 -40.45 -15.99 7.44
C ARG A 352 -41.47 -17.08 7.12
N SER A 353 -42.51 -16.78 6.32
CA SER A 353 -43.51 -17.78 5.95
C SER A 353 -42.95 -18.88 5.04
N LEU A 354 -41.82 -18.61 4.37
CA LEU A 354 -41.07 -19.58 3.57
C LEU A 354 -40.31 -20.62 4.40
N LYS A 355 -40.15 -20.41 5.72
CA LYS A 355 -39.47 -21.33 6.66
C LYS A 355 -38.09 -21.77 6.17
N LEU A 356 -37.25 -20.80 5.77
CA LEU A 356 -35.87 -21.06 5.38
C LEU A 356 -35.04 -21.49 6.61
N ALA A 357 -33.83 -22.00 6.37
CA ALA A 357 -32.88 -22.30 7.45
C ALA A 357 -32.50 -21.03 8.22
N ASP A 358 -32.10 -21.19 9.48
CA ASP A 358 -31.62 -20.08 10.31
C ASP A 358 -30.42 -19.39 9.65
N ALA A 359 -30.42 -18.06 9.66
CA ALA A 359 -29.41 -17.22 9.00
C ALA A 359 -29.17 -17.54 7.51
N ALA A 360 -30.18 -18.05 6.79
CA ALA A 360 -30.09 -18.29 5.36
C ALA A 360 -29.64 -17.03 4.58
N CYS A 361 -28.76 -17.24 3.59
CA CYS A 361 -28.30 -16.19 2.69
C CYS A 361 -29.33 -15.93 1.59
N ILE A 362 -29.71 -14.67 1.41
CA ILE A 362 -30.68 -14.21 0.41
C ILE A 362 -30.01 -13.18 -0.50
N GLY A 363 -29.94 -13.49 -1.80
CA GLY A 363 -29.38 -12.59 -2.81
C GLY A 363 -30.27 -11.37 -3.04
N VAL A 364 -29.66 -10.21 -3.22
CA VAL A 364 -30.33 -8.94 -3.55
C VAL A 364 -29.71 -8.41 -4.83
N CYS A 365 -30.47 -8.37 -5.92
CA CYS A 365 -29.99 -7.91 -7.22
C CYS A 365 -31.02 -6.95 -7.83
N PHE A 366 -30.73 -5.65 -7.75
CA PHE A 366 -31.56 -4.57 -8.26
C PHE A 366 -30.68 -3.58 -9.01
N ALA A 367 -31.27 -2.85 -9.97
CA ALA A 367 -30.62 -1.68 -10.56
C ALA A 367 -30.80 -0.45 -9.64
N ASP A 368 -31.26 0.66 -10.18
CA ASP A 368 -31.54 1.91 -9.46
C ASP A 368 -32.99 1.95 -8.94
N SER A 369 -33.33 1.06 -8.00
CA SER A 369 -34.69 0.95 -7.46
C SER A 369 -34.75 1.14 -5.95
N ALA A 370 -35.72 1.92 -5.49
CA ALA A 370 -36.05 2.07 -4.06
C ALA A 370 -36.40 0.73 -3.38
N ASP A 371 -36.74 -0.29 -4.15
CA ASP A 371 -36.98 -1.64 -3.64
C ASP A 371 -35.71 -2.31 -3.09
N VAL A 372 -34.50 -1.82 -3.41
CA VAL A 372 -33.25 -2.30 -2.81
C VAL A 372 -33.26 -2.13 -1.28
N ALA A 373 -33.71 -0.98 -0.79
CA ALA A 373 -33.84 -0.71 0.64
C ALA A 373 -34.91 -1.61 1.27
N THR A 374 -36.03 -1.81 0.57
CA THR A 374 -37.10 -2.72 1.00
C THR A 374 -36.56 -4.13 1.16
N ALA A 375 -35.78 -4.62 0.20
CA ALA A 375 -35.16 -5.94 0.19
C ALA A 375 -34.19 -6.13 1.36
N LEU A 376 -33.20 -5.23 1.50
CA LEU A 376 -32.17 -5.33 2.54
C LEU A 376 -32.78 -5.27 3.95
N LEU A 377 -33.66 -4.29 4.20
CA LEU A 377 -34.36 -4.17 5.49
C LEU A 377 -35.29 -5.35 5.75
N GLY A 378 -36.00 -5.85 4.74
CA GLY A 378 -36.91 -6.99 4.88
C GLY A 378 -36.19 -8.30 5.22
N ILE A 379 -35.03 -8.54 4.59
CA ILE A 379 -34.16 -9.69 4.88
C ILE A 379 -33.60 -9.58 6.31
N ALA A 380 -33.03 -8.42 6.66
CA ALA A 380 -32.50 -8.17 7.99
C ALA A 380 -33.57 -8.33 9.09
N LYS A 381 -34.78 -7.76 8.88
CA LYS A 381 -35.93 -7.91 9.79
C LYS A 381 -36.44 -9.36 9.88
N ALA A 382 -36.20 -10.18 8.86
CA ALA A 382 -36.54 -11.60 8.89
C ALA A 382 -35.53 -12.44 9.68
N GLY A 383 -34.36 -11.88 10.03
CA GLY A 383 -33.27 -12.61 10.70
C GLY A 383 -32.36 -13.38 9.73
N TYR A 384 -32.40 -13.03 8.44
CA TYR A 384 -31.60 -13.65 7.39
C TYR A 384 -30.45 -12.71 6.97
N THR A 385 -29.50 -13.26 6.22
CA THR A 385 -28.31 -12.53 5.76
C THR A 385 -28.50 -12.09 4.31
N PHE A 386 -28.39 -10.79 4.03
CA PHE A 386 -28.48 -10.31 2.65
C PHE A 386 -27.13 -10.50 1.94
N VAL A 387 -27.18 -10.81 0.64
CA VAL A 387 -26.01 -10.92 -0.23
C VAL A 387 -26.21 -9.96 -1.40
N PRO A 388 -25.63 -8.75 -1.38
CA PRO A 388 -25.76 -7.80 -2.46
C PRO A 388 -25.03 -8.31 -3.71
N ILE A 389 -25.73 -8.33 -4.85
CA ILE A 389 -25.22 -8.86 -6.11
C ILE A 389 -25.37 -7.78 -7.16
N ASP A 390 -24.23 -7.37 -7.73
CA ASP A 390 -24.19 -6.34 -8.74
C ASP A 390 -24.76 -6.85 -10.07
N PRO A 391 -25.79 -6.20 -10.63
CA PRO A 391 -26.30 -6.57 -11.95
C PRO A 391 -25.30 -6.36 -13.09
N ALA A 392 -24.26 -5.54 -12.90
CA ALA A 392 -23.20 -5.34 -13.89
C ALA A 392 -22.21 -6.51 -13.96
N TRP A 393 -22.22 -7.43 -12.99
CA TRP A 393 -21.37 -8.61 -13.03
C TRP A 393 -21.75 -9.55 -14.17
N THR A 394 -20.77 -10.32 -14.64
CA THR A 394 -21.04 -11.37 -15.64
C THR A 394 -21.95 -12.43 -15.05
N LYS A 395 -22.76 -13.09 -15.90
CA LYS A 395 -23.61 -14.22 -15.49
C LYS A 395 -22.84 -15.29 -14.69
N GLN A 396 -21.63 -15.62 -15.15
CA GLN A 396 -20.77 -16.61 -14.48
C GLN A 396 -20.36 -16.16 -13.08
N ALA A 397 -20.04 -14.88 -12.89
CA ALA A 397 -19.70 -14.35 -11.58
C ALA A 397 -20.90 -14.35 -10.62
N ILE A 398 -22.09 -13.97 -11.11
CA ILE A 398 -23.33 -14.05 -10.32
C ILE A 398 -23.62 -15.49 -9.91
N GLU A 399 -23.46 -16.45 -10.82
CA GLU A 399 -23.64 -17.89 -10.53
C GLU A 399 -22.60 -18.41 -9.53
N ALA A 400 -21.33 -18.00 -9.66
CA ALA A 400 -20.26 -18.37 -8.74
C ALA A 400 -20.52 -17.84 -7.32
N VAL A 401 -20.86 -16.55 -7.18
CA VAL A 401 -21.25 -15.95 -5.89
C VAL A 401 -22.49 -16.61 -5.32
N SER A 402 -23.49 -16.90 -6.15
CA SER A 402 -24.73 -17.55 -5.71
C SER A 402 -24.48 -18.96 -5.15
N ALA A 403 -23.55 -19.69 -5.77
CA ALA A 403 -23.15 -21.02 -5.33
C ALA A 403 -22.29 -20.98 -4.06
N ASP A 404 -21.30 -20.10 -4.01
CA ASP A 404 -20.40 -19.93 -2.86
C ASP A 404 -21.18 -19.49 -1.60
N ALA A 405 -22.09 -18.52 -1.74
CA ALA A 405 -22.95 -18.05 -0.66
C ALA A 405 -24.06 -19.03 -0.29
N ASN A 406 -24.24 -20.13 -1.04
CA ASN A 406 -25.32 -21.10 -0.88
C ASN A 406 -26.71 -20.42 -0.75
N LEU A 407 -27.05 -19.56 -1.72
CA LEU A 407 -28.26 -18.74 -1.64
C LEU A 407 -29.53 -19.59 -1.56
N ALA A 408 -30.36 -19.32 -0.55
CA ALA A 408 -31.67 -19.94 -0.43
C ALA A 408 -32.65 -19.42 -1.48
N LEU A 409 -32.58 -18.12 -1.78
CA LEU A 409 -33.34 -17.45 -2.84
C LEU A 409 -32.67 -16.11 -3.20
N MET A 410 -33.15 -15.49 -4.28
CA MET A 410 -32.75 -14.15 -4.72
C MET A 410 -33.96 -13.24 -4.90
N LEU A 411 -33.85 -11.99 -4.45
CA LEU A 411 -34.82 -10.92 -4.69
C LEU A 411 -34.34 -10.03 -5.85
N SER A 412 -35.23 -9.72 -6.78
CA SER A 412 -34.93 -8.88 -7.94
C SER A 412 -36.19 -8.21 -8.51
N GLU A 413 -36.07 -7.58 -9.68
CA GLU A 413 -37.15 -6.95 -10.46
C GLU A 413 -37.27 -7.61 -11.85
N ALA A 414 -38.46 -7.59 -12.44
CA ALA A 414 -38.78 -8.42 -13.61
C ALA A 414 -37.96 -8.06 -14.85
N ASP A 415 -37.78 -6.77 -15.13
CA ASP A 415 -37.02 -6.28 -16.30
C ASP A 415 -35.55 -6.68 -16.21
N LEU A 416 -34.93 -6.48 -15.04
CA LEU A 416 -33.55 -6.85 -14.79
C LEU A 416 -33.35 -8.36 -14.88
N PHE A 417 -34.24 -9.13 -14.25
CA PHE A 417 -34.19 -10.58 -14.30
C PHE A 417 -34.28 -11.12 -15.74
N THR A 418 -35.13 -10.50 -16.57
CA THR A 418 -35.24 -10.83 -18.00
C THR A 418 -33.96 -10.48 -18.77
N ALA A 419 -33.37 -9.31 -18.50
CA ALA A 419 -32.16 -8.84 -19.17
C ALA A 419 -30.94 -9.71 -18.86
N LEU A 420 -30.78 -10.16 -17.62
CA LEU A 420 -29.63 -10.95 -17.19
C LEU A 420 -29.65 -12.40 -17.73
N LYS A 421 -30.78 -12.88 -18.27
CA LYS A 421 -30.95 -14.24 -18.83
C LYS A 421 -30.33 -15.34 -17.93
N LEU A 422 -30.47 -15.15 -16.63
CA LEU A 422 -29.85 -16.01 -15.64
C LEU A 422 -30.46 -17.41 -15.75
N GLU A 423 -29.61 -18.44 -15.85
CA GLU A 423 -30.07 -19.83 -15.70
C GLU A 423 -30.28 -20.20 -14.23
N LEU A 424 -30.13 -19.21 -13.34
CA LEU A 424 -30.32 -19.32 -11.90
C LEU A 424 -31.63 -19.98 -11.50
N GLN A 425 -32.73 -19.88 -12.27
CA GLN A 425 -33.99 -20.54 -11.88
C GLN A 425 -33.87 -22.06 -11.72
N ARG A 426 -32.84 -22.70 -12.31
CA ARG A 426 -32.54 -24.12 -12.12
C ARG A 426 -31.85 -24.42 -10.79
N THR A 427 -31.21 -23.43 -10.17
CA THR A 427 -30.29 -23.60 -9.02
C THR A 427 -30.71 -22.78 -7.79
N VAL A 428 -31.25 -21.56 -7.98
CA VAL A 428 -31.68 -20.62 -6.95
C VAL A 428 -33.08 -20.08 -7.29
N ARG A 429 -33.99 -20.11 -6.32
CA ARG A 429 -35.34 -19.56 -6.48
C ARG A 429 -35.29 -18.03 -6.56
N VAL A 430 -35.89 -17.43 -7.58
CA VAL A 430 -35.96 -15.96 -7.73
C VAL A 430 -37.36 -15.43 -7.41
N ILE A 431 -37.44 -14.37 -6.62
CA ILE A 431 -38.68 -13.67 -6.27
C ILE A 431 -38.58 -12.23 -6.79
N LEU A 432 -39.40 -11.95 -7.81
CA LEU A 432 -39.51 -10.62 -8.40
C LEU A 432 -40.44 -9.75 -7.54
N LEU A 433 -39.94 -8.67 -6.95
CA LEU A 433 -40.72 -7.86 -6.00
C LEU A 433 -41.85 -7.10 -6.67
N ASP A 434 -41.58 -6.49 -7.83
CA ASP A 434 -42.54 -5.78 -8.67
C ASP A 434 -43.71 -6.67 -9.13
N TYR A 435 -43.44 -7.95 -9.42
CA TYR A 435 -44.47 -8.91 -9.84
C TYR A 435 -45.21 -9.56 -8.67
N HIS A 436 -44.49 -9.98 -7.62
CA HIS A 436 -45.07 -10.72 -6.50
C HIS A 436 -45.60 -9.84 -5.36
N TRP A 437 -45.50 -8.50 -5.48
CA TRP A 437 -45.85 -7.58 -4.39
C TRP A 437 -47.24 -7.81 -3.82
N LEU A 438 -48.25 -8.09 -4.67
CA LEU A 438 -49.61 -8.32 -4.21
C LEU A 438 -49.69 -9.46 -3.18
N ILE A 439 -48.92 -10.54 -3.37
CA ILE A 439 -48.87 -11.67 -2.44
C ILE A 439 -48.11 -11.29 -1.17
N ILE A 440 -46.98 -10.58 -1.32
CA ILE A 440 -46.15 -10.11 -0.20
C ILE A 440 -46.95 -9.17 0.70
N ALA A 441 -47.70 -8.23 0.12
CA ALA A 441 -48.47 -7.22 0.83
C ALA A 441 -49.61 -7.80 1.71
N HIS A 442 -50.10 -9.00 1.41
CA HIS A 442 -51.10 -9.69 2.25
C HIS A 442 -50.52 -10.25 3.54
N HIS A 443 -49.19 -10.36 3.64
CA HIS A 443 -48.53 -10.81 4.86
C HIS A 443 -48.47 -9.64 5.85
N ASN A 444 -49.43 -9.63 6.76
CA ASN A 444 -49.49 -8.66 7.84
C ASN A 444 -48.54 -9.02 8.99
N ARG A 445 -48.23 -7.99 9.80
CA ARG A 445 -47.42 -8.01 11.02
C ARG A 445 -48.02 -8.90 12.12
N LYS A 446 -48.19 -10.20 11.90
CA LYS A 446 -48.42 -11.14 13.00
C LYS A 446 -47.10 -11.30 13.74
N LYS A 447 -47.12 -11.19 15.08
CA LYS A 447 -46.01 -11.62 15.95
C LYS A 447 -45.77 -13.11 15.68
N HIS A 448 -44.85 -13.42 14.77
CA HIS A 448 -44.33 -14.76 14.58
C HIS A 448 -43.20 -14.99 15.57
N ASP A 449 -43.16 -16.20 16.13
CA ASP A 449 -42.38 -16.64 17.29
C ASP A 449 -40.90 -16.95 17.00
N ASN A 450 -40.35 -16.44 15.90
CA ASN A 450 -38.92 -16.61 15.59
C ASN A 450 -38.10 -15.54 16.32
N GLN A 451 -36.95 -15.96 16.85
CA GLN A 451 -36.04 -15.06 17.54
C GLN A 451 -35.59 -13.95 16.57
N PRO A 452 -35.75 -12.66 16.94
CA PRO A 452 -35.24 -11.56 16.14
C PRO A 452 -33.72 -11.66 15.97
N ALA A 453 -33.19 -11.02 14.92
CA ALA A 453 -31.76 -10.89 14.74
C ALA A 453 -31.11 -10.38 16.04
N THR A 454 -30.01 -10.99 16.44
CA THR A 454 -29.21 -10.53 17.58
C THR A 454 -28.05 -9.69 17.08
N LYS A 455 -27.38 -8.94 17.97
CA LYS A 455 -26.21 -8.14 17.60
C LYS A 455 -25.08 -8.92 16.89
N ASN A 456 -24.93 -10.21 17.23
CA ASN A 456 -23.91 -11.09 16.64
C ASN A 456 -24.41 -11.85 15.41
N SER A 457 -25.69 -11.70 15.04
CA SER A 457 -26.22 -12.31 13.82
C SER A 457 -25.60 -11.66 12.59
N HIS A 458 -25.43 -12.45 11.53
CA HIS A 458 -24.95 -11.96 10.25
C HIS A 458 -26.00 -11.04 9.61
N ALA A 459 -25.63 -9.78 9.38
CA ALA A 459 -26.44 -8.81 8.67
C ALA A 459 -26.30 -9.01 7.15
N GLY A 460 -25.06 -9.11 6.67
CA GLY A 460 -24.75 -9.20 5.25
C GLY A 460 -23.53 -10.06 4.95
N LEU A 461 -23.40 -10.47 3.68
CA LEU A 461 -22.22 -11.12 3.12
C LEU A 461 -21.82 -10.37 1.84
N LEU A 462 -20.70 -9.66 1.90
CA LEU A 462 -20.19 -8.84 0.81
C LEU A 462 -19.18 -9.62 -0.01
N TYR A 463 -19.27 -9.55 -1.34
CA TYR A 463 -18.39 -10.29 -2.24
C TYR A 463 -17.50 -9.36 -3.06
N ALA A 464 -16.20 -9.66 -3.05
CA ALA A 464 -15.24 -9.18 -4.04
C ALA A 464 -14.90 -10.31 -5.02
N LEU A 465 -14.65 -9.97 -6.28
CA LEU A 465 -14.22 -10.92 -7.30
C LEU A 465 -12.71 -10.74 -7.56
N HIS A 466 -11.90 -11.72 -7.17
CA HIS A 466 -10.46 -11.74 -7.42
C HIS A 466 -10.15 -12.78 -8.50
N ASP A 467 -9.67 -12.34 -9.67
CA ASP A 467 -9.48 -13.20 -10.86
C ASP A 467 -10.71 -14.05 -11.22
N GLY A 468 -11.91 -13.51 -10.98
CA GLY A 468 -13.19 -14.17 -11.20
C GLY A 468 -13.59 -15.17 -10.12
N GLN A 469 -12.78 -15.37 -9.07
CA GLN A 469 -13.15 -16.16 -7.89
C GLN A 469 -13.84 -15.27 -6.84
N PRO A 470 -14.97 -15.70 -6.28
CA PRO A 470 -15.69 -14.96 -5.26
C PRO A 470 -14.98 -15.09 -3.90
N GLN A 471 -14.78 -13.96 -3.22
CA GLN A 471 -14.33 -13.89 -1.83
C GLN A 471 -15.37 -13.16 -1.00
N GLY A 472 -16.01 -13.88 -0.07
CA GLY A 472 -17.07 -13.36 0.78
C GLY A 472 -16.59 -12.89 2.14
N THR A 473 -17.00 -11.69 2.55
CA THR A 473 -16.76 -11.11 3.87
C THR A 473 -18.06 -11.00 4.65
N ILE A 474 -18.11 -11.63 5.82
CA ILE A 474 -19.29 -11.63 6.69
C ILE A 474 -19.35 -10.32 7.49
N LEU A 475 -20.50 -9.66 7.43
CA LEU A 475 -20.83 -8.50 8.26
C LEU A 475 -21.83 -8.88 9.34
N THR A 476 -21.51 -8.55 10.59
CA THR A 476 -22.43 -8.68 11.73
C THR A 476 -23.28 -7.42 11.89
N HIS A 477 -24.44 -7.55 12.53
CA HIS A 477 -25.26 -6.39 12.87
C HIS A 477 -24.50 -5.37 13.73
N SER A 478 -23.70 -5.82 14.70
CA SER A 478 -22.90 -4.92 15.54
C SER A 478 -21.79 -4.22 14.76
N GLY A 479 -21.09 -4.92 13.86
CA GLY A 479 -20.03 -4.31 13.04
C GLY A 479 -20.58 -3.23 12.12
N LEU A 480 -21.70 -3.54 11.44
CA LEU A 480 -22.38 -2.58 10.58
C LEU A 480 -22.91 -1.37 11.37
N ALA A 481 -23.57 -1.60 12.51
CA ALA A 481 -24.06 -0.51 13.36
C ALA A 481 -22.91 0.37 13.87
N ASN A 482 -21.79 -0.21 14.29
CA ASN A 482 -20.62 0.54 14.76
C ASN A 482 -20.11 1.53 13.72
N ILE A 483 -19.92 1.07 12.47
CA ILE A 483 -19.39 1.91 11.40
C ILE A 483 -20.40 2.99 11.00
N LEU A 484 -21.69 2.64 10.87
CA LEU A 484 -22.73 3.60 10.56
C LEU A 484 -22.81 4.71 11.62
N MET A 485 -22.77 4.35 12.91
CA MET A 485 -22.78 5.33 13.99
C MET A 485 -21.53 6.21 13.96
N SER A 486 -20.35 5.64 13.69
CA SER A 486 -19.11 6.42 13.54
C SER A 486 -19.21 7.43 12.39
N LEU A 487 -19.81 7.06 11.26
CA LEU A 487 -19.97 7.95 10.11
C LEU A 487 -21.06 9.00 10.32
N ILE A 488 -22.13 8.64 11.04
CA ILE A 488 -23.18 9.57 11.49
C ILE A 488 -22.60 10.63 12.45
N ASP A 489 -21.63 10.27 13.28
CA ASP A 489 -20.94 11.22 14.16
C ASP A 489 -19.91 12.06 13.40
N ASN A 490 -19.16 11.46 12.47
CA ASN A 490 -18.18 12.14 11.63
C ASN A 490 -17.98 11.36 10.30
N PRO A 491 -18.31 11.93 9.13
CA PRO A 491 -18.42 13.36 8.82
C PRO A 491 -19.68 14.08 9.31
N GLY A 492 -20.69 13.35 9.82
CA GLY A 492 -21.94 13.96 10.28
C GLY A 492 -23.03 13.93 9.22
N ILE A 493 -24.22 13.44 9.58
CA ILE A 493 -25.43 13.54 8.73
C ILE A 493 -26.65 13.90 9.57
N GLU A 494 -27.44 14.85 9.09
CA GLU A 494 -28.63 15.39 9.76
C GLU A 494 -29.91 15.00 9.01
N ALA A 495 -31.08 15.22 9.62
CA ALA A 495 -32.37 14.76 9.07
C ALA A 495 -32.82 15.51 7.80
N ASP A 496 -32.27 16.70 7.55
CA ASP A 496 -32.52 17.52 6.36
C ASP A 496 -31.50 17.26 5.24
N ASP A 497 -30.50 16.41 5.48
CA ASP A 497 -29.53 16.04 4.46
C ASP A 497 -30.14 15.16 3.36
N VAL A 498 -29.55 15.29 2.17
CA VAL A 498 -29.87 14.49 0.99
C VAL A 498 -28.57 13.87 0.49
N LEU A 499 -28.48 12.54 0.58
CA LEU A 499 -27.33 11.78 0.11
C LEU A 499 -27.59 11.19 -1.28
N LEU A 500 -26.69 11.48 -2.23
CA LEU A 500 -26.70 10.84 -3.56
C LEU A 500 -25.84 9.59 -3.56
N SER A 501 -26.47 8.42 -3.72
CA SER A 501 -25.80 7.13 -3.77
C SER A 501 -25.37 6.81 -5.21
N LEU A 502 -24.07 6.56 -5.39
CA LEU A 502 -23.46 6.20 -6.67
C LEU A 502 -22.85 4.79 -6.64
N SER A 503 -22.64 4.24 -5.45
CA SER A 503 -21.90 3.00 -5.28
C SER A 503 -22.68 1.81 -5.84
N PRO A 504 -22.02 0.90 -6.61
CA PRO A 504 -22.65 -0.33 -7.03
C PRO A 504 -23.11 -1.15 -5.82
N LEU A 505 -24.16 -1.95 -6.00
CA LEU A 505 -24.80 -2.72 -4.92
C LEU A 505 -23.83 -3.66 -4.17
N SER A 506 -22.81 -4.18 -4.87
CA SER A 506 -21.78 -5.05 -4.28
C SER A 506 -20.70 -4.30 -3.49
N ASN A 507 -20.58 -2.99 -3.67
CA ASN A 507 -19.56 -2.18 -3.00
C ASN A 507 -20.00 -1.93 -1.55
N PRO A 508 -19.12 -2.18 -0.54
CA PRO A 508 -19.44 -1.93 0.86
C PRO A 508 -19.98 -0.51 1.12
N PHE A 509 -19.45 0.51 0.43
CA PHE A 509 -19.89 1.90 0.58
C PHE A 509 -21.38 2.11 0.31
N MET A 510 -22.00 1.28 -0.53
CA MET A 510 -23.44 1.34 -0.76
C MET A 510 -24.24 1.14 0.53
N LEU A 511 -23.77 0.30 1.45
CA LEU A 511 -24.42 0.12 2.75
C LEU A 511 -24.36 1.39 3.60
N ALA A 512 -23.24 2.13 3.58
CA ALA A 512 -23.15 3.41 4.27
C ALA A 512 -24.03 4.46 3.60
N GLU A 513 -23.92 4.62 2.27
CA GLU A 513 -24.73 5.55 1.48
C GLU A 513 -26.23 5.32 1.71
N LEU A 514 -26.66 4.07 1.86
CA LEU A 514 -28.05 3.74 2.09
C LEU A 514 -28.46 3.91 3.57
N PHE A 515 -27.72 3.33 4.51
CA PHE A 515 -28.20 3.23 5.88
C PHE A 515 -27.94 4.47 6.73
N MET A 516 -26.85 5.23 6.51
CA MET A 516 -26.59 6.46 7.28
C MET A 516 -27.79 7.43 7.28
N PRO A 517 -28.30 7.88 6.11
CA PRO A 517 -29.48 8.75 6.05
C PRO A 517 -30.76 8.08 6.59
N LEU A 518 -30.96 6.79 6.32
CA LEU A 518 -32.15 6.06 6.82
C LEU A 518 -32.16 5.92 8.35
N LEU A 519 -31.01 6.02 9.02
CA LEU A 519 -30.93 6.00 10.47
C LEU A 519 -31.11 7.39 11.11
N MET A 520 -30.89 8.47 10.33
CA MET A 520 -30.98 9.86 10.81
C MET A 520 -32.22 10.61 10.32
N GLY A 521 -33.03 9.99 9.46
CA GLY A 521 -34.25 10.62 8.91
C GLY A 521 -34.03 11.39 7.62
N ALA A 522 -32.82 11.35 7.08
CA ALA A 522 -32.43 11.97 5.81
C ALA A 522 -32.88 11.14 4.60
N GLN A 523 -32.79 11.77 3.42
CA GLN A 523 -33.19 11.17 2.15
C GLN A 523 -31.99 10.54 1.42
N VAL A 524 -32.19 9.33 0.87
CA VAL A 524 -31.28 8.72 -0.11
C VAL A 524 -31.84 8.91 -1.52
N ILE A 525 -30.96 9.26 -2.45
CA ILE A 525 -31.27 9.29 -3.89
C ILE A 525 -30.34 8.33 -4.62
N LEU A 526 -30.92 7.35 -5.31
CA LEU A 526 -30.15 6.40 -6.12
C LEU A 526 -29.89 6.99 -7.50
N ALA A 527 -28.61 7.18 -7.84
CA ALA A 527 -28.22 7.57 -9.19
C ALA A 527 -28.25 6.37 -10.15
N SER A 528 -28.67 6.64 -11.37
CA SER A 528 -28.64 5.71 -12.49
C SER A 528 -27.22 5.61 -13.07
N ALA A 529 -26.89 4.44 -13.64
CA ALA A 529 -25.61 4.22 -14.31
C ALA A 529 -25.35 5.26 -15.44
N ALA A 530 -26.41 5.69 -16.13
CA ALA A 530 -26.33 6.69 -17.18
C ALA A 530 -25.96 8.08 -16.66
N THR A 531 -26.40 8.44 -15.45
CA THR A 531 -26.01 9.67 -14.76
C THR A 531 -24.57 9.56 -14.27
N ILE A 532 -24.19 8.48 -13.58
CA ILE A 532 -22.85 8.28 -13.02
C ILE A 532 -21.74 8.44 -14.08
N SER A 533 -21.97 7.96 -15.30
CA SER A 533 -20.99 8.06 -16.40
C SER A 533 -20.82 9.47 -16.99
N GLN A 534 -21.64 10.45 -16.60
CA GLN A 534 -21.68 11.78 -17.20
C GLN A 534 -21.60 12.88 -16.13
N PRO A 535 -20.44 13.54 -15.96
CA PRO A 535 -20.23 14.56 -14.94
C PRO A 535 -21.24 15.71 -14.98
N ASP A 536 -21.64 16.15 -16.18
CA ASP A 536 -22.62 17.23 -16.33
C ASP A 536 -24.03 16.81 -15.86
N ARG A 537 -24.40 15.53 -16.06
CA ARG A 537 -25.66 15.00 -15.53
C ARG A 537 -25.60 14.85 -14.02
N LEU A 538 -24.49 14.37 -13.47
CA LEU A 538 -24.28 14.31 -12.02
C LEU A 538 -24.40 15.70 -11.40
N ALA A 539 -23.76 16.72 -11.97
CA ALA A 539 -23.85 18.10 -11.48
C ALA A 539 -25.31 18.62 -11.50
N HIS A 540 -26.05 18.28 -12.55
CA HIS A 540 -27.47 18.62 -12.66
C HIS A 540 -28.32 17.92 -11.60
N VAL A 541 -28.05 16.64 -11.31
CA VAL A 541 -28.71 15.87 -10.25
C VAL A 541 -28.41 16.44 -8.87
N LEU A 542 -27.15 16.77 -8.59
CA LEU A 542 -26.75 17.43 -7.33
C LEU A 542 -27.58 18.69 -7.08
N THR A 543 -27.73 19.53 -8.12
CA THR A 543 -28.49 20.78 -8.03
C THR A 543 -30.00 20.55 -7.91
N ASN A 544 -30.57 19.69 -8.76
CA ASN A 544 -32.02 19.48 -8.84
C ASN A 544 -32.60 18.84 -7.58
N TYR A 545 -31.84 17.95 -6.96
CA TYR A 545 -32.26 17.25 -5.76
C TYR A 545 -31.72 17.87 -4.47
N HIS A 546 -31.01 19.01 -4.55
CA HIS A 546 -30.41 19.68 -3.41
C HIS A 546 -29.53 18.73 -2.57
N VAL A 547 -28.68 17.96 -3.25
CA VAL A 547 -27.82 16.96 -2.60
C VAL A 547 -26.83 17.66 -1.69
N THR A 548 -26.83 17.33 -0.40
CA THR A 548 -25.94 17.91 0.61
C THR A 548 -24.77 17.00 0.96
N MET A 549 -24.82 15.71 0.57
CA MET A 549 -23.72 14.77 0.77
C MET A 549 -23.52 13.88 -0.46
N LEU A 550 -22.26 13.74 -0.88
CA LEU A 550 -21.87 12.81 -1.94
C LEU A 550 -20.58 12.08 -1.55
N GLN A 551 -20.64 10.75 -1.61
CA GLN A 551 -19.47 9.88 -1.56
C GLN A 551 -19.16 9.36 -2.97
N ALA A 552 -17.91 9.51 -3.40
CA ALA A 552 -17.50 9.02 -4.71
C ALA A 552 -16.01 8.64 -4.76
N PRO A 553 -15.62 7.72 -5.68
CA PRO A 553 -14.22 7.46 -5.99
C PRO A 553 -13.50 8.72 -6.48
N GLU A 554 -12.19 8.78 -6.26
CA GLU A 554 -11.31 9.87 -6.71
C GLU A 554 -11.52 10.25 -8.20
N SER A 555 -11.76 9.26 -9.06
CA SER A 555 -11.97 9.45 -10.50
C SER A 555 -13.23 10.26 -10.85
N ILE A 556 -14.31 10.16 -10.06
CA ILE A 556 -15.53 10.95 -10.28
C ILE A 556 -15.27 12.43 -9.94
N TRP A 557 -14.55 12.68 -8.85
CA TRP A 557 -14.15 14.03 -8.46
C TRP A 557 -13.19 14.67 -9.48
N GLN A 558 -12.24 13.90 -10.02
CA GLN A 558 -11.40 14.35 -11.13
C GLN A 558 -12.25 14.75 -12.35
N ALA A 559 -13.29 13.98 -12.66
CA ALA A 559 -14.17 14.26 -13.78
C ALA A 559 -14.98 15.55 -13.59
N PHE A 560 -15.50 15.81 -12.39
CA PHE A 560 -16.16 17.10 -12.05
C PHE A 560 -15.23 18.29 -12.24
N VAL A 561 -14.01 18.17 -11.71
CA VAL A 561 -13.01 19.23 -11.76
C VAL A 561 -12.53 19.47 -13.20
N ALA A 562 -12.50 18.43 -14.04
CA ALA A 562 -12.18 18.51 -15.46
C ALA A 562 -13.33 19.10 -16.31
N SER A 563 -14.59 18.87 -15.94
CA SER A 563 -15.75 19.45 -16.64
C SER A 563 -15.97 20.94 -16.34
N GLY A 564 -15.23 21.49 -15.37
CA GLY A 564 -15.37 22.88 -14.94
C GLY A 564 -16.56 23.11 -14.01
N TRP A 565 -16.98 22.06 -13.28
CA TRP A 565 -17.99 22.17 -12.23
C TRP A 565 -17.59 23.26 -11.21
N GLN A 566 -18.54 24.14 -10.89
CA GLN A 566 -18.31 25.33 -10.06
C GLN A 566 -18.48 25.08 -8.56
N GLY A 567 -18.75 23.83 -8.17
CA GLY A 567 -19.02 23.47 -6.79
C GLY A 567 -20.49 23.65 -6.40
N GLN A 568 -20.79 23.20 -5.18
CA GLN A 568 -22.06 23.37 -4.50
C GLN A 568 -21.79 23.61 -3.01
N ALA A 569 -22.12 24.81 -2.52
CA ALA A 569 -21.61 25.34 -1.25
C ALA A 569 -22.03 24.54 0.00
N ASP A 570 -23.17 23.85 -0.05
CA ASP A 570 -23.70 23.01 1.02
C ASP A 570 -23.26 21.53 0.91
N LEU A 571 -22.52 21.15 -0.13
CA LEU A 571 -22.11 19.76 -0.37
C LEU A 571 -20.92 19.34 0.52
N THR A 572 -21.12 18.31 1.32
CA THR A 572 -20.07 17.52 1.97
C THR A 572 -19.58 16.45 0.99
N MET A 573 -18.28 16.48 0.69
CA MET A 573 -17.64 15.61 -0.31
C MET A 573 -16.80 14.53 0.38
N LEU A 574 -17.15 13.26 0.20
CA LEU A 574 -16.38 12.12 0.69
C LEU A 574 -15.64 11.47 -0.49
N ILE A 575 -14.32 11.38 -0.38
CA ILE A 575 -13.44 10.80 -1.40
C ILE A 575 -12.95 9.45 -0.92
N ALA A 576 -13.29 8.39 -1.65
CA ALA A 576 -12.77 7.05 -1.37
C ALA A 576 -11.31 6.93 -1.84
N ASP A 577 -10.44 6.47 -0.94
CA ASP A 577 -9.00 6.21 -1.14
C ASP A 577 -8.25 7.33 -1.87
N PRO A 578 -8.27 8.58 -1.35
CA PRO A 578 -7.69 9.72 -2.05
C PRO A 578 -6.15 9.62 -2.11
N THR A 579 -5.58 9.85 -3.29
CA THR A 579 -4.14 9.84 -3.52
C THR A 579 -3.61 11.15 -4.10
N ASP A 580 -4.45 11.92 -4.80
CA ASP A 580 -4.11 13.17 -5.46
C ASP A 580 -4.37 14.38 -4.55
N THR A 581 -3.31 14.87 -3.91
CA THR A 581 -3.37 16.04 -3.04
C THR A 581 -3.71 17.33 -3.77
N GLN A 582 -3.45 17.43 -5.08
CA GLN A 582 -3.81 18.60 -5.88
C GLN A 582 -5.30 18.63 -6.18
N LEU A 583 -5.91 17.46 -6.45
CA LEU A 583 -7.35 17.34 -6.58
C LEU A 583 -8.05 17.81 -5.29
N ILE A 584 -7.63 17.31 -4.13
CA ILE A 584 -8.22 17.69 -2.83
C ILE A 584 -8.17 19.21 -2.65
N LYS A 585 -7.02 19.83 -2.90
CA LYS A 585 -6.86 21.30 -2.81
C LYS A 585 -7.83 22.07 -3.72
N ARG A 586 -8.16 21.51 -4.89
CA ARG A 586 -9.13 22.10 -5.82
C ARG A 586 -10.57 21.89 -5.39
N LEU A 587 -10.87 20.80 -4.67
CA LEU A 587 -12.21 20.49 -4.16
C LEU A 587 -12.58 21.30 -2.91
N ILE A 588 -11.63 21.60 -2.03
CA ILE A 588 -11.88 22.36 -0.79
C ILE A 588 -12.76 23.62 -0.99
N PRO A 589 -12.49 24.51 -1.97
CA PRO A 589 -13.32 25.70 -2.18
C PRO A 589 -14.67 25.42 -2.86
N LEU A 590 -14.95 24.19 -3.30
CA LEU A 590 -16.12 23.82 -4.10
C LEU A 590 -17.29 23.26 -3.28
N GLY A 591 -17.18 23.15 -1.95
CA GLY A 591 -18.30 22.75 -1.10
C GLY A 591 -18.06 23.01 0.38
N LYS A 592 -18.92 22.42 1.22
CA LYS A 592 -18.95 22.64 2.67
C LYS A 592 -17.73 22.03 3.37
N ALA A 593 -17.40 20.79 3.00
CA ALA A 593 -16.29 20.04 3.58
C ALA A 593 -15.80 18.94 2.62
N VAL A 594 -14.55 18.52 2.80
CA VAL A 594 -13.92 17.40 2.06
C VAL A 594 -13.34 16.42 3.05
N TYR A 595 -13.73 15.15 2.93
CA TYR A 595 -13.25 14.04 3.75
C TYR A 595 -12.56 13.00 2.87
N GLY A 596 -11.40 12.52 3.32
CA GLY A 596 -10.79 11.32 2.77
C GLY A 596 -11.22 10.11 3.58
N CYS A 597 -11.78 9.11 2.91
CA CYS A 597 -12.26 7.87 3.51
C CYS A 597 -11.38 6.71 3.04
N PHE A 598 -10.91 5.89 3.97
CA PHE A 598 -10.11 4.69 3.70
C PHE A 598 -10.70 3.52 4.47
N GLY A 599 -10.82 2.36 3.83
CA GLY A 599 -11.41 1.18 4.45
C GLY A 599 -11.34 -0.03 3.53
N SER A 600 -11.53 -1.21 4.11
CA SER A 600 -11.73 -2.45 3.37
C SER A 600 -13.00 -3.16 3.84
N ALA A 601 -13.53 -4.05 3.00
CA ALA A 601 -14.67 -4.87 3.37
C ALA A 601 -14.40 -5.68 4.66
N GLU A 602 -13.16 -6.13 4.89
CA GLU A 602 -12.78 -6.84 6.14
C GLU A 602 -12.84 -5.97 7.39
N SER A 603 -12.64 -4.65 7.25
CA SER A 603 -12.84 -3.69 8.35
C SER A 603 -14.30 -3.26 8.55
N GLY A 604 -15.18 -3.59 7.60
CA GLY A 604 -16.64 -3.58 7.71
C GLY A 604 -17.37 -2.76 6.63
N ILE A 605 -16.87 -1.57 6.27
CA ILE A 605 -17.29 -0.77 5.09
C ILE A 605 -16.09 -0.02 4.55
#